data_AF-A0A352BCD1-F1
#
_entry.id   AF-A0A352BCD1-F1
#
_cell.length_a   1.000
_cell.length_b   1.000
_cell.length_c   1.000
_cell.angle_alpha   90.00
_cell.angle_beta   90.00
_cell.angle_gamma   90.00
#
_symmetry.space_group_name_H-M   'P 1'
#
loop_
_entity.id
_entity.type
_entity.pdbx_description
1 polymer ?
#
loop_
_entity_poly.entity_id
_entity_poly.type
_entity_poly.pdbx_seq_one_letter_code
_entity_poly.pdbx_strand_id
1 'polypeptide(L)'
;MNDKKQKIFSIWLKVIVIIMGITGAVFFAGTGLWSARDAEVSRTAAFIKDTYPLWIVVILLCYAELIAFWRVATRIGEDNSFCVENTKSMHAMAVIATGFSVCFAAMLILLSIMSKITFMRSLFLSALIVLSIIFSLICEILSRLIYHAWEFKHENDLTI
;
A
#
# COMPACT_ATOMS: atom_id res chain seq x y z
N MET A 1 4.86 -27.98 6.95
CA MET A 1 5.89 -27.48 6.01
C MET A 1 7.16 -27.25 6.84
N ASN A 2 8.34 -27.72 6.43
CA ASN A 2 9.54 -27.70 7.29
C ASN A 2 9.87 -26.27 7.79
N ASP A 3 9.97 -26.04 9.10
CA ASP A 3 10.18 -24.71 9.75
C ASP A 3 11.26 -23.86 9.07
N LYS A 4 12.33 -24.51 8.61
CA LYS A 4 13.42 -23.84 7.87
C LYS A 4 12.94 -23.15 6.59
N LYS A 5 11.99 -23.75 5.87
CA LYS A 5 11.44 -23.19 4.62
C LYS A 5 10.60 -21.94 4.88
N GLN A 6 9.75 -21.94 5.90
CA GLN A 6 8.94 -20.76 6.28
C GLN A 6 9.80 -19.60 6.77
N LYS A 7 10.83 -19.89 7.58
CA LYS A 7 11.76 -18.87 8.05
C LYS A 7 12.53 -18.21 6.92
N ILE A 8 13.03 -19.00 5.96
CA ILE A 8 13.67 -18.48 4.74
C ILE A 8 12.68 -17.62 3.95
N PHE A 9 11.45 -18.10 3.76
CA PHE A 9 10.41 -17.35 3.02
C PHE A 9 10.08 -15.99 3.66
N SER A 10 9.95 -15.93 5.00
CA SER A 10 9.77 -14.68 5.74
C SER A 10 10.93 -13.71 5.56
N ILE A 11 12.18 -14.22 5.56
CA ILE A 11 13.36 -13.38 5.30
C ILE A 11 13.30 -12.77 3.90
N TRP A 12 12.93 -13.55 2.88
CA TRP A 12 12.77 -13.03 1.51
C TRP A 12 11.70 -11.94 1.43
N LEU A 13 10.54 -12.14 2.07
CA LEU A 13 9.50 -11.13 2.15
C LEU A 13 10.02 -9.83 2.78
N LYS A 14 10.75 -9.92 3.90
CA LYS A 14 11.35 -8.77 4.58
C LYS A 14 12.39 -8.04 3.70
N VAL A 15 13.22 -8.79 2.99
CA VAL A 15 14.20 -8.22 2.03
C VAL A 15 13.47 -7.45 0.93
N ILE A 16 12.38 -8.00 0.38
CA ILE A 16 11.56 -7.31 -0.63
C ILE A 16 10.98 -6.01 -0.06
N VAL A 17 10.46 -6.02 1.16
CA VAL A 17 9.94 -4.81 1.83
C VAL A 17 11.01 -3.73 1.97
N ILE A 18 12.23 -4.11 2.37
CA ILE A 18 13.34 -3.16 2.50
C ILE A 18 13.70 -2.57 1.14
N ILE A 19 13.82 -3.41 0.10
CA ILE A 19 14.11 -2.96 -1.26
C ILE A 19 13.03 -1.99 -1.74
N MET A 20 11.75 -2.34 -1.59
CA MET A 20 10.63 -1.47 -1.95
C MET A 20 10.62 -0.15 -1.16
N GLY A 21 10.96 -0.19 0.13
CA GLY A 21 11.05 1.00 0.96
C GLY A 21 12.17 1.96 0.52
N ILE A 22 13.32 1.41 0.15
CA ILE A 22 14.48 2.19 -0.35
C ILE A 22 14.18 2.75 -1.75
N THR A 23 13.72 1.91 -2.68
CA THR A 23 13.41 2.36 -4.05
C THR A 23 12.28 3.39 -4.05
N GLY A 24 11.26 3.20 -3.22
CA GLY A 24 10.21 4.18 -2.97
C GLY A 24 10.77 5.51 -2.43
N ALA A 25 11.67 5.46 -1.44
CA ALA A 25 12.29 6.66 -0.86
C ALA A 25 13.04 7.47 -1.94
N VAL A 26 13.86 6.77 -2.73
CA VAL A 26 14.63 7.38 -3.83
C VAL A 26 13.70 7.97 -4.88
N PHE A 27 12.63 7.27 -5.25
CA PHE A 27 11.64 7.75 -6.22
C PHE A 27 10.93 9.02 -5.72
N PHE A 28 10.43 9.03 -4.49
CA PHE A 28 9.71 10.19 -3.93
C PHE A 28 10.62 11.39 -3.69
N ALA A 29 11.85 11.16 -3.21
CA ALA A 29 12.83 12.23 -3.04
C ALA A 29 13.26 12.81 -4.40
N GLY A 30 13.56 11.95 -5.37
CA GLY A 30 13.95 12.35 -6.72
C GLY A 30 12.85 13.14 -7.43
N THR A 31 11.61 12.65 -7.40
CA THR A 31 10.45 13.34 -8.01
C THR A 31 10.13 14.65 -7.31
N GLY A 32 10.23 14.72 -5.98
CA GLY A 32 10.06 15.95 -5.21
C GLY A 32 11.12 17.01 -5.52
N LEU A 33 12.40 16.63 -5.54
CA LEU A 33 13.51 17.53 -5.88
C LEU A 33 13.44 18.01 -7.33
N TRP A 34 13.13 17.10 -8.26
CA TRP A 34 12.94 17.44 -9.67
C TRP A 34 11.76 18.40 -9.87
N SER A 35 10.63 18.12 -9.23
CA SER A 35 9.45 18.98 -9.26
C SER A 35 9.74 20.37 -8.70
N ALA A 36 10.49 20.47 -7.60
CA ALA A 36 10.85 21.75 -7.00
C ALA A 36 11.74 22.61 -7.91
N ARG A 37 12.64 21.99 -8.69
CA ARG A 37 13.55 22.68 -9.61
C ARG A 37 12.87 23.11 -10.91
N ASP A 38 12.10 22.20 -11.53
CA ASP A 38 11.67 22.36 -12.92
C ASP A 38 10.18 22.75 -13.06
N ALA A 39 9.48 23.08 -11.96
CA ALA A 39 8.05 23.40 -11.99
C ALA A 39 7.68 24.57 -12.92
N GLU A 40 8.60 25.52 -13.15
CA GLU A 40 8.34 26.66 -14.04
C GLU A 40 8.48 26.30 -15.52
N VAL A 41 9.25 25.26 -15.84
CA VAL A 41 9.60 24.86 -17.21
C VAL A 41 8.75 23.66 -17.67
N SER A 42 8.38 22.76 -16.75
CA SER A 42 7.67 21.53 -17.05
C SER A 42 6.28 21.51 -16.42
N ARG A 43 5.24 21.36 -17.27
CA ARG A 43 3.86 21.18 -16.79
C ARG A 43 3.72 19.97 -15.86
N THR A 44 4.51 18.92 -16.06
CA THR A 44 4.49 17.72 -15.22
C THR A 44 5.13 18.00 -13.85
N ALA A 45 6.24 18.72 -13.82
CA ALA A 45 6.84 19.17 -12.57
C ALA A 45 5.90 20.11 -11.79
N ALA A 46 5.20 21.01 -12.49
CA ALA A 46 4.16 21.87 -11.90
C ALA A 46 3.00 21.06 -11.31
N PHE A 47 2.56 19.99 -11.99
CA PHE A 47 1.52 19.10 -11.47
C PHE A 47 1.93 18.45 -10.14
N ILE A 48 3.16 17.93 -10.05
CA ILE A 48 3.67 17.32 -8.81
C ILE A 48 3.73 18.38 -7.69
N LYS A 49 4.18 19.60 -8.01
CA LYS A 49 4.27 20.72 -7.06
C LYS A 49 2.89 21.16 -6.56
N ASP A 50 1.94 21.35 -7.47
CA ASP A 50 0.58 21.79 -7.15
C ASP A 50 -0.19 20.77 -6.29
N THR A 51 0.13 19.49 -6.45
CA THR A 51 -0.49 18.37 -5.69
C THR A 51 0.39 17.87 -4.55
N TYR A 52 1.52 18.53 -4.27
CA TYR A 52 2.54 18.05 -3.33
C TYR A 52 2.01 17.72 -1.92
N PRO A 53 1.10 18.51 -1.31
CA PRO A 53 0.54 18.17 -0.01
C PRO A 53 -0.16 16.79 0.01
N LEU A 54 -0.86 16.44 -1.07
CA LEU A 54 -1.52 15.14 -1.21
C LEU A 54 -0.50 14.02 -1.49
N TRP A 55 0.59 14.31 -2.20
CA TRP A 55 1.69 13.36 -2.38
C TRP A 55 2.37 13.00 -1.06
N ILE A 56 2.54 13.95 -0.13
CA ILE A 56 3.05 13.65 1.21
C ILE A 56 2.15 12.65 1.93
N VAL A 57 0.82 12.82 1.84
CA VAL A 57 -0.13 11.87 2.44
C VAL A 57 0.02 10.49 1.80
N VAL A 58 0.11 10.40 0.47
CA VAL A 58 0.36 9.15 -0.25
C VAL A 58 1.67 8.49 0.22
N ILE A 59 2.75 9.25 0.39
CA ILE A 59 4.02 8.72 0.89
C ILE A 59 3.87 8.12 2.29
N LEU A 60 3.18 8.81 3.20
CA LEU A 60 2.92 8.32 4.55
C LEU A 60 2.10 7.02 4.53
N LEU A 61 1.08 6.94 3.67
CA LEU A 61 0.28 5.73 3.49
C LEU A 61 1.11 4.56 2.94
N CYS A 62 2.01 4.81 1.97
CA CYS A 62 2.90 3.77 1.43
C CYS A 62 3.79 3.14 2.52
N TYR A 63 4.39 3.97 3.37
CA TYR A 63 5.22 3.45 4.46
C TYR A 63 4.39 2.77 5.56
N ALA A 64 3.18 3.26 5.85
CA ALA A 64 2.26 2.59 6.76
C ALA A 64 1.89 1.18 6.26
N GLU A 65 1.65 1.03 4.96
CA GLU A 65 1.35 -0.26 4.33
C GLU A 65 2.54 -1.22 4.36
N LEU A 66 3.76 -0.73 4.07
CA LEU A 66 4.99 -1.52 4.19
C LEU A 66 5.20 -2.03 5.63
N ILE A 67 4.92 -1.20 6.64
CA ILE A 67 5.00 -1.60 8.05
C ILE A 67 3.94 -2.65 8.40
N ALA A 68 2.71 -2.49 7.92
CA ALA A 68 1.65 -3.47 8.12
C ALA A 68 2.03 -4.83 7.49
N PHE A 69 2.56 -4.81 6.27
CA PHE A 69 3.03 -6.01 5.58
C PHE A 69 4.23 -6.66 6.26
N TRP A 70 5.17 -5.86 6.79
CA TRP A 70 6.30 -6.38 7.58
C TRP A 70 5.85 -7.19 8.80
N ARG A 71 4.79 -6.75 9.49
CA ARG A 71 4.21 -7.47 10.62
C ARG A 71 3.66 -8.84 10.19
N VAL A 72 2.99 -8.89 9.05
CA VAL A 72 2.48 -10.15 8.48
C VAL A 72 3.64 -11.08 8.10
N ALA A 73 4.65 -10.57 7.38
CA ALA A 73 5.83 -11.35 7.00
C ALA A 73 6.56 -11.93 8.22
N THR A 74 6.64 -11.18 9.31
CA THR A 74 7.25 -11.65 10.57
C THR A 74 6.51 -12.85 11.15
N ARG A 75 5.18 -12.77 11.26
CA ARG A 75 4.36 -13.86 11.82
C ARG A 75 4.29 -15.09 10.93
N ILE A 76 4.34 -14.92 9.61
CA ILE A 76 4.51 -16.04 8.66
C ILE A 76 5.82 -16.81 8.94
N GLY A 77 6.89 -16.09 9.33
CA GLY A 77 8.16 -16.70 9.69
C GLY A 77 8.17 -17.44 11.03
N GLU A 78 7.17 -17.18 11.87
CA GLU A 78 6.95 -17.81 13.18
C GLU A 78 5.93 -18.97 13.08
N ASP A 79 5.61 -19.44 11.87
CA ASP A 79 4.54 -20.42 11.56
C ASP A 79 3.12 -20.00 12.02
N ASN A 80 2.95 -18.73 12.38
CA ASN A 80 1.67 -18.13 12.79
C ASN A 80 1.02 -17.39 11.62
N SER A 81 0.92 -18.08 10.48
CA SER A 81 0.38 -17.50 9.24
C SER A 81 -1.12 -17.21 9.34
N PHE A 82 -1.89 -18.11 9.96
CA PHE A 82 -3.32 -17.96 10.22
C PHE A 82 -3.54 -17.55 11.68
N CYS A 83 -3.50 -16.25 11.94
CA CYS A 83 -3.77 -15.67 13.25
C CYS A 83 -4.64 -14.42 13.13
N VAL A 84 -5.37 -14.12 14.20
CA VAL A 84 -6.24 -12.93 14.29
C VAL A 84 -5.45 -11.65 14.05
N GLU A 85 -4.19 -11.59 14.44
CA GLU A 85 -3.36 -10.42 14.22
C GLU A 85 -3.00 -10.22 12.75
N ASN A 86 -2.88 -11.30 11.95
CA ASN A 86 -2.69 -11.19 10.50
C ASN A 86 -3.96 -10.77 9.79
N THR A 87 -5.13 -11.23 10.24
CA THR A 87 -6.44 -10.69 9.83
C THR A 87 -6.48 -9.18 10.05
N LYS A 88 -6.16 -8.71 11.26
CA LYS A 88 -6.13 -7.27 11.58
C LYS A 88 -5.15 -6.49 10.70
N SER A 89 -3.96 -7.03 10.46
CA SER A 89 -2.97 -6.38 9.58
C SER A 89 -3.46 -6.31 8.12
N MET A 90 -4.09 -7.37 7.60
CA MET A 90 -4.64 -7.39 6.24
C MET A 90 -5.81 -6.42 6.08
N HIS A 91 -6.71 -6.36 7.06
CA HIS A 91 -7.76 -5.36 7.09
C HIS A 91 -7.19 -3.93 7.15
N ALA A 92 -6.16 -3.69 7.97
CA ALA A 92 -5.50 -2.39 8.02
C ALA A 92 -4.90 -1.99 6.66
N MET A 93 -4.29 -2.94 5.93
CA MET A 93 -3.83 -2.71 4.56
C MET A 93 -4.99 -2.35 3.63
N ALA A 94 -6.15 -3.02 3.73
CA ALA A 94 -7.33 -2.65 2.96
C ALA A 94 -7.80 -1.21 3.24
N VAL A 95 -7.84 -0.80 4.51
CA VAL A 95 -8.21 0.57 4.90
C VAL A 95 -7.19 1.58 4.36
N ILE A 96 -5.89 1.30 4.46
CA ILE A 96 -4.83 2.16 3.91
C ILE A 96 -4.97 2.26 2.38
N ALA A 97 -5.27 1.15 1.71
CA ALA A 97 -5.47 1.09 0.27
C ALA A 97 -6.67 1.92 -0.19
N THR A 98 -7.77 1.87 0.57
CA THR A 98 -8.90 2.78 0.38
C THR A 98 -8.47 4.24 0.58
N GLY A 99 -7.58 4.53 1.53
CA GLY A 99 -6.98 5.85 1.72
C GLY A 99 -6.26 6.38 0.47
N PHE A 100 -5.54 5.54 -0.28
CA PHE A 100 -4.95 5.94 -1.57
C PHE A 100 -6.02 6.38 -2.57
N SER A 101 -7.09 5.61 -2.70
CA SER A 101 -8.20 5.94 -3.62
C SER A 101 -8.78 7.32 -3.33
N VAL A 102 -8.95 7.65 -2.04
CA VAL A 102 -9.44 8.96 -1.58
C VAL A 102 -8.44 10.06 -1.91
N CYS A 103 -7.15 9.84 -1.67
CA CYS A 103 -6.11 10.81 -1.98
C CYS A 103 -6.02 11.10 -3.48
N PHE A 104 -6.05 10.08 -4.33
CA PHE A 104 -6.02 10.25 -5.79
C PHE A 104 -7.30 10.90 -6.32
N ALA A 105 -8.47 10.58 -5.75
CA ALA A 105 -9.71 11.27 -6.07
C ALA A 105 -9.64 12.76 -5.67
N ALA A 106 -9.10 13.07 -4.50
CA ALA A 106 -8.90 14.45 -4.05
C ALA A 106 -7.95 15.22 -4.98
N MET A 107 -6.86 14.59 -5.45
CA MET A 107 -5.97 15.19 -6.47
C MET A 107 -6.72 15.50 -7.76
N LEU A 108 -7.57 14.58 -8.24
CA LEU A 108 -8.36 14.77 -9.46
C LEU A 108 -9.35 15.94 -9.31
N ILE A 109 -10.03 16.03 -8.18
CA ILE A 109 -10.95 17.14 -7.87
C ILE A 109 -10.19 18.46 -7.80
N LEU A 110 -9.07 18.52 -7.08
CA LEU A 110 -8.25 19.72 -6.93
C LEU A 110 -7.77 20.24 -8.29
N LEU A 111 -7.30 19.36 -9.18
CA LEU A 111 -6.86 19.75 -10.52
C LEU A 111 -8.00 20.22 -11.42
N SER A 112 -9.20 19.67 -11.21
CA SER A 112 -10.41 20.11 -11.92
C SER A 112 -10.79 21.53 -11.51
N ILE A 113 -10.75 21.84 -10.20
CA ILE A 113 -11.00 23.20 -9.68
C ILE A 113 -9.97 24.20 -10.20
N MET A 114 -8.69 23.81 -10.26
CA MET A 114 -7.62 24.66 -10.78
C MET A 114 -7.66 24.82 -12.32
N SER A 115 -8.59 24.16 -13.02
CA SER A 115 -8.63 24.11 -14.50
C SER A 115 -7.34 23.61 -15.13
N LYS A 116 -6.59 22.76 -14.40
CA LYS A 116 -5.31 22.16 -14.84
C LYS A 116 -5.44 20.69 -15.22
N ILE A 117 -6.67 20.17 -15.28
CA ILE A 117 -6.95 18.80 -15.67
C ILE A 117 -6.67 18.61 -17.17
N THR A 118 -6.06 17.49 -17.52
CA THR A 118 -5.77 17.08 -18.90
C THR A 118 -6.17 15.62 -19.03
N PHE A 119 -6.60 15.19 -20.21
CA PHE A 119 -7.03 13.80 -20.44
C PHE A 119 -6.04 12.76 -19.92
N MET A 120 -4.75 12.95 -20.17
CA MET A 120 -3.71 12.04 -19.67
C MET A 120 -3.60 12.02 -18.13
N ARG A 121 -3.77 13.17 -17.47
CA ARG A 121 -3.73 13.27 -16.00
C ARG A 121 -4.95 12.63 -15.35
N SER A 122 -6.14 12.86 -15.92
CA SER A 122 -7.37 12.24 -15.43
C SER A 122 -7.30 10.73 -15.59
N LEU A 123 -6.84 10.24 -16.75
CA LEU A 123 -6.70 8.80 -17.01
C LEU A 123 -5.71 8.14 -16.05
N PHE A 124 -4.56 8.79 -15.81
CA PHE A 124 -3.55 8.28 -14.88
C PHE A 124 -4.09 8.19 -13.45
N LEU A 125 -4.69 9.26 -12.93
CA LEU A 125 -5.24 9.25 -11.57
C LEU A 125 -6.43 8.28 -11.43
N SER A 126 -7.30 8.20 -12.43
CA SER A 126 -8.41 7.23 -12.40
C SER A 126 -7.92 5.79 -12.39
N ALA A 127 -6.84 5.48 -13.13
CA ALA A 127 -6.23 4.15 -13.11
C ALA A 127 -5.67 3.82 -11.72
N LEU A 128 -5.02 4.78 -11.06
CA LEU A 128 -4.52 4.60 -9.68
C LEU A 128 -5.66 4.39 -8.67
N ILE A 129 -6.75 5.13 -8.80
CA ILE A 129 -7.96 4.94 -7.97
C ILE A 129 -8.47 3.51 -8.13
N VAL A 130 -8.70 3.05 -9.35
CA VAL A 130 -9.19 1.69 -9.62
C VAL A 130 -8.22 0.64 -9.06
N LEU A 131 -6.92 0.81 -9.28
CA LEU A 131 -5.90 -0.12 -8.77
C LEU A 131 -5.92 -0.20 -7.24
N SER A 132 -6.02 0.95 -6.56
CA SER A 132 -6.07 0.99 -5.09
C SER A 132 -7.35 0.36 -4.53
N ILE A 133 -8.49 0.50 -5.19
CA ILE A 133 -9.74 -0.16 -4.82
C ILE A 133 -9.62 -1.68 -5.00
N ILE A 134 -9.09 -2.13 -6.14
CA ILE A 134 -8.89 -3.57 -6.39
C ILE A 134 -7.96 -4.16 -5.32
N PHE A 135 -6.86 -3.49 -5.02
CA PHE A 135 -5.93 -3.95 -3.99
C PHE A 135 -6.59 -3.98 -2.61
N SER A 136 -7.36 -2.95 -2.25
CA SER A 136 -8.16 -2.92 -1.02
C SER A 136 -9.10 -4.12 -0.91
N LEU A 137 -9.81 -4.45 -1.99
CA LEU A 137 -10.73 -5.60 -2.02
C LEU A 137 -9.96 -6.92 -1.83
N ILE A 138 -8.80 -7.07 -2.46
CA ILE A 138 -7.96 -8.26 -2.29
C ILE A 138 -7.53 -8.40 -0.82
N CYS A 139 -7.03 -7.34 -0.19
CA CYS A 139 -6.63 -7.36 1.20
C CYS A 139 -7.80 -7.68 2.15
N GLU A 140 -8.98 -7.14 1.86
CA GLU A 140 -10.19 -7.41 2.66
C GLU A 140 -10.66 -8.86 2.53
N ILE A 141 -10.63 -9.42 1.31
CA ILE A 141 -10.93 -10.83 1.07
C ILE A 141 -9.92 -11.73 1.79
N LEU A 142 -8.62 -11.41 1.69
CA LEU A 142 -7.56 -12.15 2.39
C LEU A 142 -7.71 -12.08 3.90
N SER A 143 -8.11 -10.92 4.45
CA SER A 143 -8.39 -10.76 5.88
C SER A 143 -9.46 -11.76 6.35
N ARG A 144 -10.59 -11.83 5.64
CA ARG A 144 -11.69 -12.77 5.95
C ARG A 144 -11.28 -14.22 5.77
N LEU A 145 -10.51 -14.52 4.73
CA LEU A 145 -10.00 -15.86 4.48
C LEU A 145 -9.08 -16.33 5.62
N ILE A 146 -8.18 -15.47 6.09
CA ILE A 146 -7.29 -15.76 7.22
C ILE A 146 -8.12 -15.94 8.50
N TYR A 147 -9.15 -15.14 8.71
CA TYR A 147 -10.04 -15.25 9.87
C TYR A 147 -10.75 -16.60 9.90
N HIS A 148 -11.40 -16.99 8.80
CA HIS A 148 -12.09 -18.28 8.72
C HIS A 148 -11.12 -19.45 8.88
N ALA A 149 -9.95 -19.40 8.25
CA ALA A 149 -8.94 -20.44 8.42
C ALA A 149 -8.45 -20.56 9.87
N TRP A 150 -8.33 -19.44 10.58
CA TRP A 150 -8.00 -19.43 12.01
C TRP A 150 -9.12 -20.03 12.86
N GLU A 151 -10.38 -19.66 12.60
CA GLU A 151 -11.57 -20.17 13.30
C GLU A 151 -11.69 -21.69 13.15
N PHE A 152 -11.57 -22.23 11.93
CA PHE A 152 -11.59 -23.67 11.68
C PHE A 152 -10.47 -24.41 12.44
N LYS A 153 -9.26 -23.84 12.48
CA LYS A 153 -8.16 -24.43 13.25
C LYS A 153 -8.47 -24.45 14.74
N HIS A 154 -9.02 -23.34 15.25
CA HIS A 154 -9.33 -23.17 16.66
C HIS A 154 -10.44 -24.12 17.14
N GLU A 155 -11.51 -24.28 16.35
CA GLU A 155 -12.59 -25.24 16.66
C GLU A 155 -12.08 -26.68 16.70
N ASN A 156 -11.23 -27.07 15.75
CA ASN A 156 -10.65 -28.41 15.70
C ASN A 156 -9.77 -28.70 16.93
N ASP A 157 -8.97 -27.72 17.37
CA ASP A 157 -8.13 -27.83 18.56
C ASP A 157 -8.94 -27.93 19.87
N LEU A 158 -10.20 -27.48 19.90
CA LEU A 158 -11.10 -27.57 21.07
C LEU A 158 -11.85 -28.92 21.16
N THR A 159 -11.93 -29.66 20.05
CA THR A 159 -12.66 -30.95 19.98
C THR A 159 -11.79 -32.19 20.22
N ILE A 160 -10.48 -32.02 20.39
CA ILE A 160 -9.50 -33.09 20.66
C ILE A 160 -9.07 -33.02 22.12
#